data_AF-A0A3Q2ZJB9-F1
#
_entry.id   AF-A0A3Q2ZJB9-F1
#
_cell.length_a   1.000
_cell.length_b   1.000
_cell.length_c   1.000
_cell.angle_alpha   90.00
_cell.angle_beta   90.00
_cell.angle_gamma   90.00
#
_symmetry.space_group_name_H-M   'P 1'
#
loop_
_entity.id
_entity.type
_entity.pdbx_description
1 polymer ?
#
loop_
_entity_poly.entity_id
_entity_poly.type
_entity_poly.pdbx_seq_one_letter_code
_entity_poly.pdbx_strand_id
1 'polypeptide(L)'
;ILGLSAFIHSCLFCVQLLRAFLLFLLPVHLCLASALGSQCDKETFCTYSLQDYYSQPVNLPSHINERSIATWSYVENIDLDRIPQVIHEASCHTSHSCGGIDNPVGLETIPVTLRMPVLKKNLKCFPLASYSLEFQLITVACICAISRHSLD
;
A
#
# COMPACT_ATOMS: atom_id res chain seq x y z
N ILE A 1 5.73 65.91 9.57
CA ILE A 1 4.50 65.08 9.75
C ILE A 1 4.30 64.14 8.54
N LEU A 2 4.31 64.64 7.31
CA LEU A 2 4.17 63.84 6.06
C LEU A 2 5.25 62.73 5.88
N GLY A 3 6.49 62.96 6.33
CA GLY A 3 7.57 61.96 6.23
C GLY A 3 7.42 60.78 7.20
N LEU A 4 6.83 60.99 8.38
CA LEU A 4 6.60 59.91 9.35
C LEU A 4 5.47 58.97 8.89
N SER A 5 4.41 59.51 8.29
CA SER A 5 3.29 58.67 7.80
C SER A 5 3.71 57.78 6.62
N ALA A 6 4.59 58.28 5.74
CA ALA A 6 5.16 57.48 4.65
C ALA A 6 6.06 56.35 5.17
N PHE A 7 6.88 56.63 6.19
CA PHE A 7 7.75 55.63 6.81
C PHE A 7 6.95 54.53 7.52
N ILE A 8 5.87 54.89 8.22
CA ILE A 8 4.97 53.94 8.87
C ILE A 8 4.26 53.06 7.83
N HIS A 9 3.82 53.63 6.70
CA HIS A 9 3.19 52.87 5.61
C HIS A 9 4.14 51.85 4.96
N SER A 10 5.38 52.26 4.66
CA SER A 10 6.39 51.35 4.11
C SER A 10 6.76 50.23 5.10
N CYS A 11 6.82 50.54 6.40
CA CYS A 11 7.13 49.54 7.43
C CYS A 11 5.98 48.53 7.58
N LEU A 12 4.72 49.01 7.57
CA LEU A 12 3.53 48.14 7.61
C LEU A 12 3.48 47.20 6.40
N PHE A 13 3.79 47.71 5.21
CA PHE A 13 3.84 46.91 3.97
C PHE A 13 4.93 45.83 4.03
N CYS A 14 6.10 46.16 4.58
CA CYS A 14 7.20 45.21 4.77
C CYS A 14 6.82 44.07 5.75
N VAL A 15 6.15 44.40 6.85
CA VAL A 15 5.65 43.40 7.82
C VAL A 15 4.59 42.48 7.20
N GLN A 16 3.69 43.02 6.37
CA GLN A 16 2.68 42.20 5.68
C GLN A 16 3.31 41.26 4.64
N LEU A 17 4.31 41.72 3.90
CA LEU A 17 5.09 40.87 2.98
C LEU A 17 5.84 39.76 3.72
N LEU A 18 6.50 40.10 4.83
CA LEU A 18 7.20 39.12 5.66
C LEU A 18 6.23 38.06 6.22
N ARG A 19 5.06 38.49 6.67
CA ARG A 19 4.00 37.60 7.17
C ARG A 19 3.46 36.68 6.08
N ALA A 20 3.20 37.21 4.89
CA ALA A 20 2.76 36.41 3.74
C ALA A 20 3.84 35.38 3.34
N PHE A 21 5.11 35.78 3.35
CA PHE A 21 6.24 34.89 3.06
C PHE A 21 6.36 33.77 4.10
N LEU A 22 6.27 34.09 5.40
CA LEU A 22 6.29 33.09 6.48
C LEU A 22 5.10 32.11 6.40
N LEU A 23 3.90 32.60 6.07
CA LEU A 23 2.72 31.76 5.86
C LEU A 23 2.88 30.82 4.65
N PHE A 24 3.63 31.23 3.62
CA PHE A 24 3.93 30.39 2.46
C PHE A 24 5.04 29.36 2.74
N LEU A 25 6.00 29.70 3.60
CA LEU A 25 7.09 28.79 3.99
C LEU A 25 6.66 27.67 4.94
N LEU A 26 5.69 27.91 5.82
CA LEU A 26 5.17 26.91 6.77
C LEU A 26 4.68 25.59 6.12
N PRO A 27 3.80 25.61 5.10
CA PRO A 27 3.36 24.38 4.43
C PRO A 27 4.49 23.70 3.65
N VAL A 28 5.44 24.47 3.11
CA VAL A 28 6.63 23.93 2.41
C VAL A 28 7.55 23.21 3.39
N HIS A 29 7.80 23.79 4.57
CA HIS A 29 8.59 23.16 5.63
C HIS A 29 7.92 21.92 6.20
N LEU A 30 6.58 21.93 6.35
CA LEU A 30 5.82 20.77 6.82
C LEU A 30 5.90 19.61 5.81
N CYS A 31 5.90 19.92 4.50
CA CYS A 31 6.10 18.93 3.44
C CYS A 31 7.55 18.40 3.38
N LEU A 32 8.56 19.26 3.56
CA LEU A 32 9.96 18.82 3.61
C LEU A 32 10.29 18.00 4.87
N ALA A 33 9.70 18.34 6.02
CA ALA A 33 9.88 17.59 7.26
C ALA A 33 9.15 16.23 7.25
N SER A 34 8.12 16.09 6.40
CA SER A 34 7.42 14.82 6.15
C SER A 34 7.97 14.05 4.95
N ALA A 35 8.95 14.61 4.21
CA ALA A 35 9.85 13.80 3.43
C ALA A 35 10.66 12.98 4.43
N LEU A 36 10.12 11.81 4.75
CA LEU A 36 10.72 10.84 5.62
C LEU A 36 12.13 10.64 5.10
N GLY A 37 13.08 11.18 5.86
CA GLY A 37 14.49 11.04 5.59
C GLY A 37 14.79 9.58 5.35
N SER A 38 15.79 9.34 4.49
CA SER A 38 16.57 8.11 4.41
C SER A 38 16.36 7.19 5.61
N GLN A 39 15.35 6.31 5.55
CA GLN A 39 15.13 5.29 6.57
C GLN A 39 16.04 4.10 6.25
N CYS A 40 17.33 4.42 6.10
CA CYS A 40 18.44 3.50 6.00
C CYS A 40 19.52 4.07 6.92
N ASP A 41 19.20 4.18 8.21
CA ASP A 41 20.23 4.45 9.21
C ASP A 41 20.90 3.11 9.51
N LYS A 42 22.19 3.02 9.14
CA LYS A 42 23.11 1.87 9.20
C LYS A 42 23.00 0.86 8.03
N GLU A 43 23.99 0.98 7.16
CA GLU A 43 24.51 0.20 6.03
C GLU A 43 24.30 -1.34 5.91
N THR A 44 23.37 -2.00 6.61
CA THR A 44 23.28 -3.49 6.53
C THR A 44 21.95 -4.08 6.06
N PHE A 45 20.90 -3.29 5.84
CA PHE A 45 19.58 -3.84 5.47
C PHE A 45 18.88 -3.21 4.25
N CYS A 46 19.53 -2.32 3.51
CA CYS A 46 18.98 -1.78 2.26
C CYS A 46 19.49 -2.56 1.02
N THR A 47 19.73 -3.87 1.17
CA THR A 47 20.23 -4.75 0.11
C THR A 47 19.15 -5.21 -0.87
N TYR A 48 17.87 -5.01 -0.55
CA TYR A 48 16.75 -5.38 -1.42
C TYR A 48 15.85 -4.17 -1.67
N SER A 49 15.73 -3.77 -2.92
CA SER A 49 14.68 -2.82 -3.32
C SER A 49 13.34 -3.55 -3.43
N LEU A 50 12.23 -2.83 -3.22
CA LEU A 50 10.89 -3.38 -3.50
C LEU A 50 10.77 -3.87 -4.95
N GLN A 51 11.50 -3.24 -5.87
CA GLN A 51 11.59 -3.68 -7.25
C GLN A 51 12.20 -5.09 -7.35
N ASP A 52 13.23 -5.39 -6.57
CA ASP A 52 13.84 -6.73 -6.54
C ASP A 52 12.85 -7.78 -6.02
N TYR A 53 12.09 -7.43 -4.98
CA TYR A 53 11.04 -8.29 -4.43
C TYR A 53 9.95 -8.63 -5.46
N TYR A 54 9.49 -7.64 -6.25
CA TYR A 54 8.51 -7.87 -7.30
C TYR A 54 9.07 -8.55 -8.55
N SER A 55 10.38 -8.43 -8.80
CA SER A 55 11.05 -9.05 -9.95
C SER A 55 11.35 -10.54 -9.76
N GLN A 56 11.24 -11.05 -8.53
CA GLN A 56 11.58 -12.43 -8.24
C GLN A 56 10.61 -13.39 -8.94
N PRO A 57 11.10 -14.27 -9.83
CA PRO A 57 10.23 -15.16 -10.58
C PRO A 57 9.61 -16.18 -9.62
N VAL A 58 8.27 -16.19 -9.57
CA VAL A 58 7.52 -17.23 -8.86
C VAL A 58 7.36 -18.40 -9.83
N ASN A 59 8.01 -19.53 -9.53
CA ASN A 59 7.84 -20.75 -10.31
C ASN A 59 6.53 -21.42 -9.89
N LEU A 60 5.41 -20.94 -10.45
CA LEU A 60 4.09 -21.48 -10.18
C LEU A 60 3.72 -22.49 -11.27
N PRO A 61 3.30 -23.73 -10.92
CA PRO A 61 2.78 -24.67 -11.90
C PRO A 61 1.65 -24.04 -12.73
N SER A 62 1.68 -24.24 -14.04
CA SER A 62 0.67 -23.68 -14.95
C SER A 62 -0.75 -24.02 -14.49
N HIS A 63 -1.65 -23.04 -14.48
CA HIS A 63 -3.07 -23.21 -14.16
C HIS A 63 -3.34 -23.95 -12.84
N ILE A 64 -2.50 -23.73 -11.81
CA ILE A 64 -2.70 -24.38 -10.50
C ILE A 64 -4.06 -24.01 -9.87
N ASN A 65 -4.56 -22.81 -10.14
CA ASN A 65 -5.85 -22.30 -9.67
C ASN A 65 -7.05 -23.08 -10.25
N GLU A 66 -6.91 -23.63 -11.46
CA GLU A 66 -7.94 -24.43 -12.14
C GLU A 66 -7.82 -25.92 -11.80
N ARG A 67 -6.61 -26.38 -11.49
CA ARG A 67 -6.31 -27.79 -11.19
C ARG A 67 -6.33 -28.14 -9.70
N SER A 68 -6.49 -27.13 -8.84
CA SER A 68 -6.63 -27.32 -7.40
C SER A 68 -7.99 -27.94 -7.07
N ILE A 69 -8.01 -28.81 -6.07
CA ILE A 69 -9.24 -29.33 -5.45
C ILE A 69 -10.07 -28.18 -4.83
N ALA A 70 -9.41 -27.11 -4.37
CA ALA A 70 -10.03 -25.86 -3.99
C ALA A 70 -9.71 -24.80 -5.05
N THR A 71 -10.54 -24.69 -6.08
CA THR A 71 -10.29 -23.78 -7.22
C THR A 71 -10.52 -22.31 -6.86
N TRP A 72 -9.81 -21.41 -7.56
CA TRP A 72 -10.00 -19.96 -7.44
C TRP A 72 -9.83 -19.22 -8.76
N SER A 73 -10.41 -18.02 -8.83
CA SER A 73 -10.16 -17.03 -9.87
C SER A 73 -9.31 -15.88 -9.34
N TYR A 74 -8.52 -15.24 -10.18
CA TYR A 74 -7.84 -13.99 -9.81
C TYR A 74 -8.73 -12.79 -10.09
N VAL A 75 -8.83 -11.90 -9.11
CA VAL A 75 -9.52 -10.61 -9.21
C VAL A 75 -8.49 -9.50 -9.08
N GLU A 76 -8.55 -8.53 -9.98
CA GLU A 76 -7.66 -7.37 -9.95
C GLU A 76 -8.09 -6.37 -8.87
N ASN A 77 -7.22 -6.14 -7.89
CA ASN A 77 -7.30 -5.04 -6.93
C ASN A 77 -6.43 -3.89 -7.44
N ILE A 78 -7.07 -2.87 -8.02
CA ILE A 78 -6.41 -1.72 -8.65
C ILE A 78 -6.44 -0.51 -7.72
N ASP A 79 -5.28 0.07 -7.46
CA ASP A 79 -5.11 1.29 -6.68
C ASP A 79 -4.03 2.18 -7.30
N LEU A 80 -4.44 3.34 -7.81
CA LEU A 80 -3.55 4.27 -8.53
C LEU A 80 -2.55 4.98 -7.61
N ASP A 81 -2.83 5.03 -6.31
CA ASP A 81 -2.00 5.65 -5.29
C ASP A 81 -1.15 4.60 -4.54
N ARG A 82 -0.99 3.41 -5.11
CA ARG A 82 -0.21 2.31 -4.53
C ARG A 82 0.83 1.75 -5.51
N ILE A 83 1.94 1.24 -4.98
CA ILE A 83 2.89 0.41 -5.71
C ILE A 83 2.95 -0.99 -5.04
N PRO A 84 2.67 -2.08 -5.78
CA PRO A 84 2.20 -2.11 -7.17
C PRO A 84 0.75 -1.62 -7.29
N GLN A 85 0.43 -1.07 -8.46
CA GLN A 85 -0.92 -0.54 -8.73
C GLN A 85 -1.95 -1.65 -8.81
N VAL A 86 -1.60 -2.75 -9.50
CA VAL A 86 -2.46 -3.92 -9.66
C VAL A 86 -1.94 -5.05 -8.79
N ILE A 87 -2.82 -5.61 -7.95
CA ILE A 87 -2.57 -6.83 -7.20
C ILE A 87 -3.63 -7.85 -7.63
N HIS A 88 -3.21 -9.06 -8.00
CA HIS A 88 -4.13 -10.14 -8.35
C HIS A 88 -4.43 -10.96 -7.10
N GLU A 89 -5.67 -10.88 -6.62
CA GLU A 89 -6.13 -11.58 -5.42
C GLU A 89 -6.92 -12.83 -5.81
N ALA A 90 -6.65 -13.95 -5.13
CA ALA A 90 -7.42 -15.17 -5.29
C ALA A 90 -8.81 -15.03 -4.65
N SER A 91 -9.84 -15.39 -5.41
CA SER A 91 -11.23 -15.49 -4.98
C SER A 91 -11.69 -16.94 -5.09
N CYS A 92 -12.00 -17.56 -3.94
CA CYS A 92 -12.38 -18.97 -3.89
C CYS A 92 -13.80 -19.17 -4.46
N HIS A 93 -13.98 -20.15 -5.34
CA HIS A 93 -15.27 -20.36 -6.01
C HIS A 93 -16.37 -20.97 -5.12
N THR A 94 -16.01 -21.82 -4.16
CA THR A 94 -16.94 -22.55 -3.29
C THR A 94 -16.49 -22.45 -1.84
N SER A 95 -17.37 -22.17 -0.89
CA SER A 95 -17.02 -22.11 0.54
C SER A 95 -17.11 -23.46 1.26
N HIS A 96 -17.92 -24.40 0.76
CA HIS A 96 -18.30 -25.63 1.49
C HIS A 96 -18.08 -26.94 0.72
N SER A 97 -17.42 -26.90 -0.43
CA SER A 97 -17.10 -28.14 -1.13
C SER A 97 -15.80 -28.02 -1.90
N CYS A 98 -15.02 -29.08 -1.79
CA CYS A 98 -13.78 -29.28 -2.50
C CYS A 98 -14.08 -30.16 -3.72
N GLY A 99 -13.67 -29.73 -4.90
CA GLY A 99 -13.99 -30.39 -6.16
C GLY A 99 -13.29 -31.74 -6.31
N GLY A 100 -13.94 -32.71 -6.94
CA GLY A 100 -13.35 -34.01 -7.27
C GLY A 100 -13.16 -34.97 -6.08
N ILE A 101 -13.79 -34.69 -4.94
CA ILE A 101 -13.81 -35.58 -3.77
C ILE A 101 -15.18 -36.25 -3.66
N ASP A 102 -15.17 -37.59 -3.58
CA ASP A 102 -16.35 -38.37 -3.24
C ASP A 102 -16.70 -38.12 -1.76
N ASN A 103 -17.89 -37.57 -1.51
CA ASN A 103 -18.40 -37.15 -0.20
C ASN A 103 -17.70 -35.90 0.42
N PRO A 104 -18.02 -34.67 -0.06
CA PRO A 104 -17.44 -33.42 0.45
C PRO A 104 -17.96 -33.01 1.85
N VAL A 105 -18.71 -33.88 2.53
CA VAL A 105 -19.25 -33.62 3.87
C VAL A 105 -18.10 -33.45 4.85
N GLY A 106 -18.06 -32.30 5.53
CA GLY A 106 -16.99 -31.98 6.47
C GLY A 106 -15.73 -31.41 5.84
N LEU A 107 -15.79 -30.91 4.60
CA LEU A 107 -14.71 -30.14 3.98
C LEU A 107 -15.12 -28.68 3.78
N GLU A 108 -14.15 -27.79 3.92
CA GLU A 108 -14.30 -26.36 3.67
C GLU A 108 -13.14 -25.82 2.85
N THR A 109 -13.44 -24.81 2.02
CA THR A 109 -12.41 -24.09 1.29
C THR A 109 -12.00 -22.87 2.08
N ILE A 110 -10.69 -22.72 2.31
CA ILE A 110 -10.12 -21.66 3.13
C ILE A 110 -9.23 -20.77 2.24
N PRO A 111 -9.44 -19.45 2.22
CA PRO A 111 -8.53 -18.52 1.55
C PRO A 111 -7.19 -18.44 2.28
N VAL A 112 -6.09 -18.50 1.53
CA VAL A 112 -4.73 -18.33 2.05
C VAL A 112 -4.30 -16.89 1.84
N THR A 113 -4.11 -16.16 2.94
CA THR A 113 -3.70 -14.76 2.92
C THR A 113 -2.24 -14.59 3.31
N LEU A 114 -1.53 -13.69 2.63
CA LEU A 114 -0.18 -13.26 2.97
C LEU A 114 -0.14 -11.78 3.30
N ARG A 115 0.78 -11.39 4.18
CA ARG A 115 1.03 -9.98 4.51
C ARG A 115 2.06 -9.42 3.54
N MET A 116 1.60 -8.62 2.57
CA MET A 116 2.42 -8.05 1.51
C MET A 116 2.75 -6.58 1.81
N PRO A 117 4.02 -6.15 1.68
CA PRO A 117 4.38 -4.73 1.76
C PRO A 117 3.91 -4.00 0.49
N VAL A 118 3.38 -2.79 0.65
CA VAL A 118 2.98 -1.91 -0.45
C VAL A 118 3.41 -0.47 -0.14
N LEU A 119 3.74 0.31 -1.17
CA LEU A 119 3.96 1.74 -0.99
C LEU A 119 2.69 2.51 -1.29
N LYS A 120 2.28 3.38 -0.38
CA LYS A 120 1.16 4.31 -0.57
C LYS A 120 1.67 5.70 -0.84
N LYS A 121 1.12 6.33 -1.88
CA LYS A 121 1.42 7.70 -2.26
C LYS A 121 0.62 8.65 -1.36
N ASN A 122 1.32 9.58 -0.73
CA ASN A 122 0.71 10.64 0.06
C ASN A 122 0.54 11.89 -0.81
N LEU A 123 -0.70 12.15 -1.21
CA LEU A 123 -1.06 13.28 -2.08
C LEU A 123 -1.04 14.65 -1.37
N LYS A 124 -0.85 14.70 -0.05
CA LYS A 124 -0.85 15.95 0.72
C LYS A 124 0.44 16.75 0.53
N CYS A 125 1.52 16.11 0.07
CA CYS A 125 2.79 16.75 -0.24
C CYS A 125 2.90 16.95 -1.76
N PHE A 126 2.60 18.16 -2.23
CA PHE A 126 2.85 18.57 -3.61
C PHE A 126 3.99 19.60 -3.60
N PRO A 127 5.02 19.52 -4.48
CA PRO A 127 5.18 18.61 -5.63
C PRO A 127 5.94 17.31 -5.33
N LEU A 128 6.47 17.14 -4.11
CA LEU A 128 7.23 15.96 -3.71
C LEU A 128 6.26 14.87 -3.22
N ALA A 129 5.86 13.96 -4.11
CA ALA A 129 5.08 12.79 -3.72
C ALA A 129 5.85 12.00 -2.66
N SER A 130 5.37 12.01 -1.43
CA SER A 130 5.92 11.17 -0.36
C SER A 130 5.26 9.80 -0.39
N TYR A 131 6.03 8.77 -0.04
CA TYR A 131 5.55 7.39 0.02
C TYR A 131 5.63 6.87 1.45
N SER A 132 4.61 6.16 1.89
CA SER A 132 4.60 5.40 3.14
C SER A 132 4.61 3.90 2.84
N LEU A 133 5.41 3.15 3.62
CA LEU A 133 5.35 1.70 3.60
C LEU A 133 4.17 1.24 4.45
N GLU A 134 3.27 0.48 3.84
CA GLU A 134 2.12 -0.15 4.49
C GLU A 134 2.10 -1.65 4.21
N PHE A 135 1.27 -2.39 4.94
CA PHE A 135 1.10 -3.83 4.74
C PHE A 135 -0.36 -4.16 4.47
N GLN A 136 -0.60 -4.92 3.41
CA GLN A 136 -1.93 -5.41 3.04
C GLN A 136 -1.99 -6.92 3.18
N LEU A 137 -3.15 -7.42 3.61
CA LEU A 137 -3.46 -8.86 3.56
C LEU A 137 -3.98 -9.16 2.16
N ILE A 138 -3.26 -10.00 1.42
CA ILE A 138 -3.57 -10.36 0.05
C ILE A 138 -3.88 -11.85 0.01
N THR A 139 -5.03 -12.21 -0.57
CA THR A 139 -5.37 -13.63 -0.77
C THR A 139 -4.63 -14.14 -1.99
N VAL A 140 -3.83 -15.20 -1.84
CA VAL A 140 -2.96 -15.70 -2.93
C VAL A 140 -3.39 -17.05 -3.50
N ALA A 141 -4.15 -17.81 -2.73
CA ALA A 141 -4.64 -19.12 -3.11
C ALA A 141 -5.84 -19.54 -2.24
N CYS A 142 -6.44 -20.67 -2.58
CA CYS A 142 -7.43 -21.35 -1.73
C CYS A 142 -6.97 -22.79 -1.46
N ILE A 143 -7.26 -23.28 -0.27
CA ILE A 143 -6.96 -24.66 0.14
C ILE A 143 -8.24 -25.37 0.58
N CYS A 144 -8.24 -26.69 0.49
CA CYS A 144 -9.28 -27.53 1.06
C CYS A 144 -8.81 -28.05 2.43
N ALA A 145 -9.67 -27.94 3.45
CA ALA A 145 -9.40 -28.45 4.78
C ALA A 145 -10.62 -29.17 5.36
N ILE A 146 -10.40 -30.02 6.35
CA ILE A 146 -11.48 -30.61 7.14
C ILE A 146 -12.12 -29.51 7.99
N SER A 147 -13.44 -29.38 7.89
CA SER A 147 -14.20 -28.38 8.64
C SER A 147 -14.17 -28.70 10.12
N ARG A 148 -14.18 -27.66 10.95
CA ARG A 148 -14.22 -27.81 12.41
C ARG A 148 -15.52 -28.46 12.90
N HIS A 149 -16.60 -28.33 12.13
CA HIS A 149 -17.93 -28.86 12.47
C HIS A 149 -18.09 -30.36 12.20
N SER A 150 -17.14 -31.03 11.53
CA SER A 150 -17.20 -32.48 11.26
C SER A 150 -16.43 -33.33 12.28
N LEU A 151 -15.85 -32.71 13.30
CA LEU A 151 -15.13 -33.37 14.40
C LEU A 151 -15.96 -33.48 15.69
N ASP A 152 -17.18 -32.92 15.70
CA ASP A 152 -18.21 -33.07 16.74
C ASP A 152 -19.27 -34.10 16.31
#